data_AF-X0UDX6-F1
#
_entry.id   AF-X0UDX6-F1
#
_cell.length_a   1.000
_cell.length_b   1.000
_cell.length_c   1.000
_cell.angle_alpha   90.00
_cell.angle_beta   90.00
_cell.angle_gamma   90.00
#
_symmetry.space_group_name_H-M   'P 1'
#
loop_
_entity.id
_entity.type
_entity.pdbx_description
1 polymer ?
#
loop_
_entity_poly.entity_id
_entity_poly.type
_entity_poly.pdbx_seq_one_letter_code
_entity_poly.pdbx_strand_id
1 'polypeptide(L)'
;MAVDKPGAKRVSGSSAGRRFLIGTNVLIATVLVIAIVTVAQAIAFSVPKRWDMTSSGVNSVSEATENLLRNLDSNIRLTSLYFETDREEADQPRYRQATADLLDLYEATNRAKVSSDWINPLKDHEKFRNLLARLREKTVFKEEIEKYQARL
;
A
#
# COMPACT_ATOMS: atom_id res chain seq x y z
N MET A 1 -68.25 7.64 -56.05
CA MET A 1 -68.12 8.33 -54.76
C MET A 1 -66.74 8.03 -54.20
N ALA A 2 -65.81 8.97 -54.29
CA ALA A 2 -64.49 8.86 -53.67
C ALA A 2 -64.58 9.50 -52.27
N VAL A 3 -64.29 8.72 -51.23
CA VAL A 3 -64.23 9.22 -49.85
C VAL A 3 -62.79 9.68 -49.60
N ASP A 4 -62.60 10.99 -49.54
CA ASP A 4 -61.32 11.61 -49.21
C ASP A 4 -61.02 11.40 -47.71
N LYS A 5 -59.83 10.87 -47.40
CA LYS A 5 -59.40 10.62 -46.01
C LYS A 5 -58.70 11.87 -45.48
N PRO A 6 -59.11 12.43 -44.32
CA PRO A 6 -58.46 13.62 -43.78
C PRO A 6 -57.01 13.34 -43.41
N GLY A 7 -56.12 14.21 -43.89
CA GLY A 7 -54.68 14.08 -43.75
C GLY A 7 -54.21 13.95 -42.30
N ALA A 8 -53.47 12.87 -42.02
CA ALA A 8 -52.74 12.71 -40.79
C ALA A 8 -51.60 13.74 -40.72
N LYS A 9 -51.80 14.82 -39.97
CA LYS A 9 -50.70 15.71 -39.54
C LYS A 9 -49.74 14.90 -38.66
N ARG A 10 -48.64 14.41 -39.24
CA ARG A 10 -47.51 13.91 -38.48
C ARG A 10 -46.86 15.09 -37.76
N VAL A 11 -47.10 15.20 -36.46
CA VAL A 11 -46.35 16.12 -35.61
C VAL A 11 -44.91 15.62 -35.56
N SER A 12 -44.06 16.13 -36.46
CA SER A 12 -42.62 15.91 -36.39
C SER A 12 -42.08 16.73 -35.21
N GLY A 13 -42.19 16.18 -34.01
CA GLY A 13 -41.51 16.73 -32.84
C GLY A 13 -40.01 16.75 -33.09
N SER A 14 -39.42 17.95 -33.09
CA SER A 14 -38.00 18.24 -33.29
C SER A 14 -37.10 17.25 -32.52
N SER A 15 -36.43 16.36 -33.25
CA SER A 15 -35.43 15.43 -32.72
C SER A 15 -34.17 16.14 -32.22
N ALA A 16 -33.95 17.40 -32.61
CA ALA A 16 -32.79 18.20 -32.23
C ALA A 16 -32.84 18.63 -30.75
N GLY A 17 -34.00 19.07 -30.25
CA GLY A 17 -34.13 19.52 -28.85
C GLY A 17 -33.91 18.39 -27.84
N ARG A 18 -34.39 17.18 -28.16
CA ARG A 18 -34.20 15.99 -27.31
C ARG A 18 -32.75 15.51 -27.33
N ARG A 19 -32.06 15.60 -28.47
CA ARG A 19 -30.62 15.29 -28.60
C ARG A 19 -29.75 16.29 -27.82
N PHE A 20 -30.12 17.57 -27.79
CA PHE A 20 -29.42 18.59 -27.02
C PHE A 20 -29.55 18.36 -25.51
N LEU A 21 -30.75 18.05 -25.01
CA LEU A 21 -30.99 17.70 -23.60
C LEU A 21 -30.21 16.44 -23.18
N ILE A 22 -30.10 15.44 -24.06
CA ILE A 22 -29.31 14.23 -23.80
C ILE A 22 -27.81 14.57 -23.77
N GLY A 23 -27.31 15.39 -24.69
CA GLY A 23 -25.90 15.80 -24.73
C GLY A 23 -25.47 16.56 -23.47
N THR A 24 -26.33 17.45 -22.96
CA THR A 24 -26.06 18.18 -21.71
C THR A 24 -26.00 17.26 -20.49
N ASN A 25 -26.91 16.29 -20.38
CA ASN A 25 -26.87 15.32 -19.27
C ASN A 25 -25.61 14.45 -19.31
N VAL A 26 -25.20 14.02 -20.51
CA VAL A 26 -23.96 13.26 -20.69
C VAL A 26 -22.75 14.11 -20.28
N LEU A 27 -22.69 15.37 -20.72
CA LEU A 27 -21.61 16.29 -20.35
C LEU A 27 -21.52 16.47 -18.82
N ILE A 28 -22.65 16.72 -18.16
CA ILE A 28 -22.71 16.87 -16.71
C ILE A 28 -22.26 15.58 -16.02
N ALA A 29 -22.73 14.42 -16.46
CA ALA A 29 -22.33 13.14 -15.92
C ALA A 29 -20.82 12.89 -16.11
N THR A 30 -20.25 13.22 -17.27
CA THR A 30 -18.81 13.11 -17.53
C THR A 30 -18.00 13.99 -16.59
N VAL A 31 -18.38 15.27 -16.43
CA VAL A 31 -17.71 16.18 -15.49
C VAL A 31 -17.79 15.67 -14.06
N LEU A 32 -18.94 15.13 -13.66
CA LEU A 32 -19.16 14.60 -12.32
C LEU A 32 -18.30 13.35 -12.07
N VAL A 33 -18.18 12.45 -13.05
CA VAL A 33 -17.26 11.29 -12.98
C VAL A 33 -15.81 11.75 -12.83
N ILE A 34 -15.36 12.73 -13.62
CA ILE A 34 -13.99 13.28 -13.51
C ILE A 34 -13.76 13.88 -12.12
N ALA A 35 -14.73 14.62 -11.58
CA ALA A 35 -14.64 15.20 -10.25
C ALA A 35 -14.51 14.11 -9.17
N ILE A 36 -15.34 13.05 -9.23
CA ILE A 36 -15.26 11.91 -8.30
C ILE A 36 -13.89 11.23 -8.38
N VAL A 37 -13.38 10.95 -9.59
CA VAL A 37 -12.07 10.31 -9.77
C VAL A 37 -10.95 11.18 -9.19
N THR A 38 -11.03 12.50 -9.40
CA THR A 38 -10.02 13.45 -8.88
C THR A 38 -10.03 13.48 -7.34
N VAL A 39 -11.21 13.53 -6.73
CA VAL A 39 -11.36 13.49 -5.26
C VAL A 39 -10.88 12.14 -4.70
N ALA A 40 -11.27 11.03 -5.32
CA ALA A 40 -10.82 9.70 -4.93
C ALA A 40 -9.30 9.58 -4.99
N GLN A 41 -8.67 10.12 -6.04
CA GLN A 41 -7.22 10.14 -6.18
C GLN A 41 -6.54 10.99 -5.09
N ALA A 42 -7.11 12.16 -4.75
CA ALA A 42 -6.58 13.01 -3.68
C ALA A 42 -6.66 12.33 -2.31
N ILE A 43 -7.75 11.62 -2.03
CA ILE A 43 -7.91 10.82 -0.80
C ILE A 43 -6.92 9.65 -0.79
N ALA A 44 -6.81 8.92 -1.90
CA ALA A 44 -5.88 7.80 -2.03
C ALA A 44 -4.42 8.23 -1.83
N PHE A 45 -4.05 9.43 -2.28
CA PHE A 45 -2.71 9.98 -2.08
C PHE A 45 -2.45 10.42 -0.63
N SER A 46 -3.47 10.94 0.07
CA SER A 46 -3.31 11.48 1.43
C SER A 46 -3.46 10.44 2.54
N VAL A 47 -4.14 9.31 2.27
CA VAL A 47 -4.38 8.25 3.27
C VAL A 47 -3.69 6.96 2.82
N PRO A 48 -2.45 6.67 3.25
CA PRO A 48 -1.72 5.43 2.92
C PRO A 48 -2.26 4.22 3.70
N LYS A 49 -3.58 4.09 3.83
CA LYS A 49 -4.24 2.96 4.49
C LYS A 49 -4.50 1.89 3.43
N ARG A 50 -3.69 0.83 3.44
CA ARG A 50 -3.95 -0.37 2.65
C ARG A 50 -5.15 -1.10 3.26
N TRP A 51 -6.27 -1.14 2.54
CA TRP A 51 -7.42 -1.95 2.93
C TRP A 51 -7.26 -3.34 2.31
N ASP A 52 -7.12 -4.36 3.15
CA ASP A 52 -7.22 -5.74 2.69
C ASP A 52 -8.69 -6.05 2.38
N MET A 53 -8.98 -6.30 1.09
CA MET A 53 -10.32 -6.64 0.61
C MET A 53 -10.54 -8.17 0.54
N THR A 54 -9.57 -8.97 0.97
CA THR A 54 -9.74 -10.43 1.04
C THR A 54 -10.66 -10.81 2.20
N SER A 55 -11.55 -11.78 1.99
CA SER A 55 -12.50 -12.22 3.02
C SER A 55 -11.84 -12.83 4.27
N SER A 56 -10.58 -13.26 4.13
CA SER A 56 -9.78 -13.89 5.18
C SER A 56 -8.71 -12.97 5.78
N GLY A 57 -8.54 -11.74 5.29
CA GLY A 57 -7.50 -10.83 5.79
C GLY A 57 -6.06 -11.34 5.60
N VAL A 58 -5.81 -12.18 4.58
CA VAL A 58 -4.52 -12.86 4.40
C VAL A 58 -3.35 -11.91 4.11
N ASN A 59 -3.63 -10.66 3.75
CA ASN A 59 -2.64 -9.60 3.55
C ASN A 59 -2.68 -8.56 4.69
N SER A 60 -3.24 -8.94 5.84
CA SER A 60 -3.34 -8.11 7.05
C SER A 60 -2.69 -8.79 8.25
N VAL A 61 -2.29 -8.00 9.25
CA VAL A 61 -1.82 -8.55 10.52
C VAL A 61 -3.01 -9.13 11.28
N SER A 62 -2.78 -10.19 12.05
CA SER A 62 -3.82 -10.69 12.96
C SER A 62 -4.28 -9.60 13.93
N GLU A 63 -5.55 -9.62 14.37
CA GLU A 63 -6.09 -8.64 15.31
C GLU A 63 -5.24 -8.53 16.59
N ALA A 64 -4.72 -9.66 17.08
CA ALA A 64 -3.83 -9.69 18.24
C ALA A 64 -2.52 -8.94 17.97
N THR A 65 -1.91 -9.16 16.81
CA THR A 65 -0.68 -8.45 16.39
C THR A 65 -0.97 -6.97 16.17
N GLU A 66 -2.08 -6.62 15.54
CA GLU A 66 -2.49 -5.23 15.33
C GLU A 66 -2.62 -4.50 16.67
N ASN A 67 -3.35 -5.09 17.62
CA ASN A 67 -3.53 -4.52 18.95
C ASN A 67 -2.19 -4.37 19.69
N LEU A 68 -1.28 -5.34 19.57
CA LEU A 68 0.06 -5.24 20.15
C LEU A 68 0.84 -4.06 19.54
N LEU A 69 0.87 -3.97 18.20
CA LEU A 69 1.62 -2.93 17.48
C LEU A 69 1.06 -1.52 17.72
N ARG A 70 -0.25 -1.37 17.85
CA ARG A 70 -0.90 -0.09 18.16
C ARG A 70 -0.62 0.39 19.58
N ASN A 71 -0.51 -0.53 20.53
CA ASN A 71 -0.35 -0.24 21.96
C ASN A 71 1.11 -0.32 22.44
N LEU A 72 2.09 -0.21 21.54
CA LEU A 72 3.51 -0.21 21.94
C LEU A 72 3.84 0.99 22.83
N ASP A 73 4.46 0.74 23.98
CA ASP A 73 4.87 1.80 24.91
C ASP A 73 6.10 2.59 24.43
N SER A 74 6.91 1.98 23.55
CA SER A 74 8.16 2.54 23.07
C SER A 74 8.30 2.42 21.56
N ASN A 75 9.21 3.21 20.99
CA ASN A 75 9.55 3.14 19.58
C ASN A 75 10.41 1.90 19.33
N ILE A 76 9.93 1.03 18.46
CA ILE A 76 10.59 -0.21 18.08
C ILE A 76 11.19 -0.05 16.69
N ARG A 77 12.44 -0.49 16.56
CA ARG A 77 13.06 -0.68 15.25
C ARG A 77 13.32 -2.16 14.99
N LEU A 78 12.70 -2.67 13.95
CA LEU A 78 12.93 -4.01 13.42
C LEU A 78 14.04 -3.92 12.37
N THR A 79 15.09 -4.73 12.48
CA THR A 79 16.17 -4.75 11.50
C THR A 79 16.34 -6.17 11.00
N SER A 80 16.08 -6.38 9.71
CA SER A 80 16.28 -7.66 9.04
C SER A 80 17.64 -7.67 8.35
N LEU A 81 18.42 -8.71 8.64
CA LEU A 81 19.66 -9.01 7.93
C LEU A 81 19.38 -10.10 6.90
N TYR A 82 19.75 -9.85 5.66
CA TYR A 82 19.61 -10.82 4.58
C TYR A 82 20.88 -10.87 3.74
N PHE A 83 21.06 -11.99 3.06
CA PHE A 83 22.13 -12.17 2.08
C PHE A 83 21.51 -12.32 0.70
N GLU A 84 22.20 -11.76 -0.28
CA GLU A 84 21.90 -11.98 -1.68
C GLU A 84 23.16 -12.50 -2.36
N THR A 85 23.11 -13.72 -2.90
CA THR A 85 24.28 -14.38 -3.50
C THR A 85 23.93 -15.03 -4.84
N ASP A 86 24.94 -15.28 -5.66
CA ASP A 86 24.75 -15.93 -6.97
C ASP A 86 24.40 -17.43 -6.87
N ARG A 87 24.42 -18.00 -5.65
CA ARG A 87 24.21 -19.44 -5.39
C ARG A 87 22.94 -19.71 -4.58
N GLU A 88 21.91 -18.91 -4.81
CA GLU A 88 20.65 -19.05 -4.10
C GLU A 88 19.79 -20.18 -4.62
N GLU A 89 19.13 -20.85 -3.69
CA GLU A 89 18.02 -21.74 -4.00
C GLU A 89 16.82 -20.91 -4.47
N ALA A 90 15.99 -21.50 -5.35
CA ALA A 90 14.87 -20.81 -5.99
C ALA A 90 13.87 -20.19 -4.99
N ASP A 91 13.78 -20.73 -3.77
CA ASP A 91 12.85 -20.28 -2.74
C ASP A 91 13.40 -19.11 -1.89
N GLN A 92 14.71 -18.86 -1.88
CA GLN A 92 15.30 -17.81 -1.04
C GLN A 92 14.81 -16.39 -1.40
N PRO A 93 14.70 -16.00 -2.68
CA PRO A 93 14.09 -14.72 -3.06
C PRO A 93 12.65 -14.58 -2.55
N ARG A 94 11.87 -15.66 -2.62
CA ARG A 94 10.48 -15.67 -2.14
C ARG A 94 10.39 -15.45 -0.64
N TYR A 95 11.24 -16.12 0.15
CA TYR A 95 11.26 -15.92 1.60
C TYR A 95 11.73 -14.53 2.00
N ARG A 96 12.71 -13.96 1.27
CA ARG A 96 13.11 -12.57 1.47
C ARG A 96 11.94 -11.64 1.22
N GLN A 97 11.27 -11.77 0.08
CA GLN A 97 10.13 -10.90 -0.25
C GLN A 97 9.00 -11.03 0.76
N ALA A 98 8.65 -12.26 1.17
CA ALA A 98 7.63 -12.48 2.19
C ALA A 98 7.98 -11.83 3.54
N THR A 99 9.26 -11.87 3.93
CA THR A 99 9.73 -11.21 5.15
C THR A 99 9.67 -9.68 5.01
N ALA A 100 9.99 -9.15 3.82
CA ALA A 100 9.94 -7.71 3.55
C ALA A 100 8.50 -7.21 3.64
N ASP A 101 7.58 -7.91 2.96
CA ASP A 101 6.15 -7.61 2.97
C ASP A 101 5.57 -7.65 4.39
N LEU A 102 6.02 -8.60 5.23
CA LEU A 102 5.59 -8.70 6.62
C LEU A 102 6.07 -7.51 7.48
N LEU A 103 7.32 -7.10 7.31
CA LEU A 103 7.89 -5.97 8.06
C LEU A 103 7.25 -4.64 7.63
N ASP A 104 6.99 -4.48 6.33
CA ASP A 104 6.23 -3.35 5.80
C ASP A 104 4.82 -3.29 6.39
N LEU A 105 4.18 -4.45 6.60
CA LEU A 105 2.86 -4.54 7.21
C LEU A 105 2.88 -4.10 8.68
N TYR A 106 3.92 -4.51 9.43
CA TYR A 106 4.09 -4.10 10.83
C TYR A 106 4.32 -2.60 10.94
N GLU A 107 5.17 -2.04 10.08
CA GLU A 107 5.42 -0.60 10.02
C GLU A 107 4.15 0.17 9.60
N ALA A 108 3.43 -0.29 8.59
CA ALA A 108 2.20 0.34 8.13
C ALA A 108 1.10 0.35 9.21
N THR A 109 1.09 -0.63 10.11
CA THR A 109 0.14 -0.70 11.22
C THR A 109 0.33 0.44 12.23
N ASN A 110 1.59 0.82 12.50
CA ASN A 110 1.93 1.92 13.41
C ASN A 110 3.21 2.66 12.99
N ARG A 111 3.11 3.47 11.94
CA ARG A 111 4.24 4.23 11.35
C ARG A 111 4.93 5.21 12.32
N ALA A 112 4.25 5.59 13.40
CA ALA A 112 4.79 6.52 14.38
C ALA A 112 5.78 5.85 15.35
N LYS A 113 5.57 4.57 15.66
CA LYS A 113 6.36 3.84 16.67
C LYS A 113 7.15 2.67 16.11
N VAL A 114 6.74 2.12 14.97
CA VAL A 114 7.40 0.97 14.33
C VAL A 114 8.17 1.46 13.12
N SER A 115 9.44 1.08 13.03
CA SER A 115 10.28 1.30 11.86
C SER A 115 10.94 -0.01 11.46
N SER A 116 11.08 -0.26 10.17
CA SER A 116 11.76 -1.42 9.63
C SER A 116 13.00 -1.02 8.82
N ASP A 117 14.09 -1.75 9.01
CA ASP A 117 15.34 -1.59 8.25
C ASP A 117 15.70 -2.92 7.59
N TRP A 118 15.99 -2.87 6.29
CA TRP A 118 16.48 -3.99 5.49
C TRP A 118 17.93 -3.75 5.12
N ILE A 119 18.82 -4.65 5.55
CA ILE A 119 20.27 -4.48 5.40
C ILE A 119 20.86 -5.78 4.83
N ASN A 120 21.53 -5.66 3.68
CA ASN A 120 22.42 -6.70 3.19
C ASN A 120 23.87 -6.34 3.58
N PRO A 121 24.51 -7.05 4.53
CA PRO A 121 25.87 -6.70 4.98
C PRO A 121 26.93 -6.72 3.88
N LEU A 122 26.72 -7.50 2.81
CA LEU A 122 27.63 -7.61 1.67
C LEU A 122 27.51 -6.45 0.69
N LYS A 123 26.36 -5.78 0.64
CA LYS A 123 26.09 -4.66 -0.29
C LYS A 123 26.01 -3.31 0.45
N ASP A 124 25.34 -3.28 1.61
CA ASP A 124 25.06 -2.11 2.42
C ASP A 124 26.09 -1.92 3.56
N HIS A 125 27.38 -1.82 3.23
CA HIS A 125 28.44 -1.73 4.24
C HIS A 125 28.24 -0.59 5.25
N GLU A 126 27.77 0.58 4.79
CA GLU A 126 27.55 1.72 5.67
C GLU A 126 26.40 1.50 6.66
N LYS A 127 25.27 1.00 6.17
CA LYS A 127 24.11 0.69 7.04
C LYS A 127 24.47 -0.37 8.06
N PHE A 128 25.25 -1.37 7.65
CA PHE A 128 25.75 -2.40 8.56
C PHE A 128 26.69 -1.83 9.63
N ARG A 129 27.62 -0.93 9.27
CA ARG A 129 28.47 -0.23 10.26
C ARG A 129 27.62 0.57 11.27
N ASN A 130 26.62 1.30 10.78
CA ASN A 130 25.72 2.08 11.64
C ASN A 130 24.90 1.18 12.58
N LEU A 131 24.44 0.03 12.08
CA LEU A 131 23.77 -0.98 12.90
C LEU A 131 24.70 -1.46 14.02
N LEU A 132 25.95 -1.82 13.70
CA LEU A 132 26.91 -2.31 14.68
C LEU A 132 27.26 -1.25 15.74
N ALA A 133 27.46 0.01 15.33
CA ALA A 133 27.69 1.12 16.26
C ALA A 133 26.52 1.26 17.24
N ARG A 134 25.29 1.29 16.72
CA ARG A 134 24.07 1.36 17.54
C ARG A 134 23.92 0.17 18.50
N LEU A 135 24.25 -1.04 18.07
CA LEU A 135 24.16 -2.23 18.92
C LEU A 135 25.19 -2.19 20.05
N ARG A 136 26.40 -1.67 19.80
CA ARG A 136 27.46 -1.50 20.81
C ARG A 136 27.12 -0.47 21.89
N GLU A 137 26.36 0.56 21.54
CA GLU A 137 25.90 1.57 22.49
C GLU A 137 24.86 1.03 23.48
N LYS A 138 24.12 -0.02 23.08
CA LYS A 138 23.11 -0.65 23.93
C LYS A 138 23.78 -1.53 24.98
N THR A 139 23.61 -1.15 26.25
CA THR A 139 24.16 -1.86 27.42
C THR A 139 23.78 -3.34 27.46
N VAL A 140 22.59 -3.68 26.97
CA VAL A 140 22.06 -5.06 26.90
C VAL A 140 22.97 -6.00 26.11
N PHE A 141 23.71 -5.50 25.12
CA PHE A 141 24.54 -6.33 24.25
C PHE A 141 26.03 -6.33 24.60
N LYS A 142 26.46 -5.62 25.66
CA LYS A 142 27.89 -5.47 25.98
C LYS A 142 28.57 -6.82 26.25
N GLU A 143 27.97 -7.65 27.10
CA GLU A 143 28.53 -8.96 27.48
C GLU A 143 28.65 -9.92 26.29
N GLU A 144 27.66 -9.92 25.41
CA GLU A 144 27.69 -10.76 24.20
C GLU A 144 28.78 -10.30 23.23
N ILE A 145 28.93 -8.98 23.05
CA ILE A 145 29.95 -8.41 22.16
C ILE A 145 31.36 -8.77 22.62
N GLU A 146 31.65 -8.66 23.92
CA GLU A 146 32.94 -9.02 24.50
C GLU A 146 33.31 -10.48 24.22
N LYS A 147 32.34 -11.40 24.32
CA LYS A 147 32.53 -12.83 24.04
C LYS A 147 32.96 -13.11 22.60
N TYR A 148 32.45 -12.36 21.63
CA TYR A 148 32.81 -12.54 20.22
C TYR A 148 34.10 -11.81 19.84
N GLN A 149 34.40 -10.66 20.49
CA GLN A 149 35.66 -9.95 20.28
C GLN A 149 36.87 -10.74 20.79
N ALA A 150 36.73 -11.51 21.87
CA ALA A 150 37.80 -12.37 22.38
C ALA A 150 38.14 -13.58 21.47
N ARG A 151 37.34 -13.84 20.43
CA ARG A 151 37.52 -14.95 19.48
C ARG A 151 38.09 -14.54 18.13
N LEU A 152 38.26 -13.24 17.88
CA LEU A 152 38.88 -12.67 16.68
C LEU A 152 40.35 -12.34 16.96
#